data_AF-A0A2J0N7B1-F1
#
_entry.id   AF-A0A2J0N7B1-F1
#
_cell.length_a   1.000
_cell.length_b   1.000
_cell.length_c   1.000
_cell.angle_alpha   90.00
_cell.angle_beta   90.00
_cell.angle_gamma   90.00
#
_symmetry.space_group_name_H-M   'P 1'
#
loop_
_entity.id
_entity.type
_entity.pdbx_description
1 polymer ?
#
loop_
_entity_poly.entity_id
_entity_poly.type
_entity_poly.pdbx_seq_one_letter_code
_entity_poly.pdbx_strand_id
1 'polypeptide(L)' 'HKNKLVDGFTKKYNVNILVHYEIFNSAIEAITREKRIKKWNRQWKIELIEQSNLCWKDLYADIIS' A
#
# COMPACT_ATOMS: atom_id res chain seq x y z
N HIS A 1 8.08 3.39 11.91
CA HIS A 1 8.77 3.34 10.60
C HIS A 1 9.45 4.63 10.14
N LYS A 2 9.35 5.77 10.86
CA LYS A 2 10.00 7.04 10.47
C LYS A 2 11.45 7.24 10.94
N ASN A 3 12.01 6.31 11.73
CA ASN A 3 13.36 6.42 12.29
C ASN A 3 14.25 5.32 11.75
N LYS A 4 14.78 5.56 10.55
CA LYS A 4 15.84 4.86 9.78
C LYS A 4 16.95 4.19 10.65
N LEU A 5 16.64 3.12 11.37
CA LEU A 5 17.59 2.47 12.30
C LEU A 5 18.06 1.09 11.86
N VAL A 6 17.71 0.64 10.65
CA VAL A 6 18.25 -0.60 10.09
C VAL A 6 18.57 -0.38 8.62
N ASP A 7 19.86 -0.47 8.27
CA ASP A 7 20.34 -0.61 6.89
C ASP A 7 19.93 -2.02 6.39
N GLY A 8 18.64 -2.15 6.09
CA GLY A 8 18.04 -3.32 5.49
C GLY A 8 17.39 -2.96 4.17
N PHE A 9 17.01 -4.00 3.42
CA PHE A 9 16.33 -4.04 2.11
C PHE A 9 15.38 -2.86 1.77
N THR A 10 14.79 -2.21 2.76
CA THR A 10 13.92 -1.02 2.72
C THR A 10 14.51 0.19 1.97
N LYS A 11 15.83 0.39 1.97
CA LYS A 11 16.46 1.55 1.30
C LYS A 11 16.63 1.37 -0.22
N LYS A 12 16.77 0.13 -0.69
CA LYS A 12 17.05 -0.19 -2.11
C LYS A 12 15.80 -0.20 -2.99
N TYR A 13 14.63 -0.45 -2.40
CA TYR A 13 13.37 -0.63 -3.14
C TYR A 13 12.31 0.44 -2.88
N ASN A 14 12.67 1.55 -2.24
CA ASN A 14 11.75 2.67 -2.00
C ASN A 14 10.41 2.17 -1.39
N VAL A 15 10.48 1.24 -0.42
CA VAL A 15 9.32 0.61 0.26
C VAL A 15 8.66 1.59 1.24
N ASN A 16 8.60 2.86 0.87
CA ASN A 16 8.05 3.96 1.64
C ASN A 16 6.88 4.64 0.91
N ILE A 17 6.57 4.20 -0.31
CA ILE A 17 5.52 4.80 -1.14
C ILE A 17 4.19 4.10 -0.86
N LEU A 18 3.21 4.84 -0.36
CA LEU A 18 1.84 4.36 -0.20
C LEU A 18 1.10 4.56 -1.52
N VAL A 19 1.00 3.52 -2.36
CA VAL A 19 0.38 3.66 -3.68
C VAL A 19 -1.11 3.35 -3.71
N HIS A 20 -1.64 2.69 -2.67
CA HIS A 20 -3.06 2.30 -2.58
C HIS A 20 -3.48 2.11 -1.12
N TYR A 21 -4.66 2.61 -0.76
CA TYR A 21 -5.33 2.34 0.50
C TYR A 21 -6.85 2.28 0.27
N GLU A 22 -7.56 1.54 1.12
CA GLU A 22 -9.02 1.43 1.11
C GLU A 22 -9.52 1.73 2.52
N ILE A 23 -10.55 2.57 2.65
CA ILE A 23 -11.19 2.89 3.93
C ILE A 23 -12.41 1.98 4.11
N PHE A 24 -12.53 1.35 5.27
CA PHE A 24 -13.65 0.49 5.63
C PHE A 24 -14.31 1.00 6.92
N ASN A 25 -15.63 0.84 7.01
CA ASN A 25 -16.41 1.26 8.18
C ASN A 25 -16.31 0.25 9.34
N SER A 26 -15.85 -0.96 9.07
CA SER A 26 -15.68 -2.02 10.07
C SER A 26 -14.31 -2.68 9.97
N ALA A 27 -13.72 -2.96 11.13
CA ALA A 27 -12.46 -3.70 11.22
C ALA A 27 -12.57 -5.11 10.60
N ILE A 28 -13.74 -5.75 10.69
CA ILE A 28 -13.98 -7.10 10.13
C ILE A 28 -13.90 -7.06 8.59
N GLU A 29 -14.45 -6.01 7.97
CA GLU A 29 -14.39 -5.82 6.52
C GLU A 29 -12.95 -5.58 6.07
N ALA A 30 -12.22 -4.71 6.77
CA ALA A 30 -10.81 -4.43 6.49
C ALA A 30 -9.95 -5.71 6.56
N ILE A 31 -10.09 -6.50 7.64
CA ILE A 31 -9.34 -7.76 7.81
C ILE A 31 -9.69 -8.76 6.71
N THR A 32 -10.98 -8.86 6.34
CA THR A 32 -11.45 -9.79 5.30
C THR A 32 -10.88 -9.40 3.95
N ARG A 33 -10.90 -8.11 3.62
CA ARG A 33 -10.32 -7.57 2.38
C ARG A 33 -8.81 -7.80 2.33
N GLU A 34 -8.10 -7.49 3.41
CA GLU A 34 -6.65 -7.70 3.51
C GLU A 34 -6.29 -9.17 3.26
N LYS A 35 -7.01 -10.11 3.89
CA LYS A 35 -6.83 -11.54 3.67
C LYS A 35 -7.07 -11.96 2.22
N ARG A 36 -8.04 -11.36 1.53
CA ARG A 36 -8.29 -11.61 0.09
C ARG A 36 -7.13 -11.10 -0.76
N ILE A 37 -6.72 -9.85 -0.57
CA ILE A 37 -5.61 -9.23 -1.34
C ILE A 37 -4.31 -9.99 -1.13
N LYS A 38 -4.01 -10.46 0.10
CA LYS A 38 -2.80 -11.25 0.37
C LYS A 38 -2.70 -12.51 -0.49
N LYS A 39 -3.83 -13.13 -0.84
CA LYS A 39 -3.91 -14.32 -1.71
C LYS A 39 -3.89 -14.01 -3.21
N TRP A 40 -3.96 -12.74 -3.61
CA TRP A 40 -3.99 -12.38 -5.03
C TRP A 40 -2.63 -12.50 -5.70
N ASN A 41 -2.68 -12.85 -6.97
CA ASN A 41 -1.54 -12.78 -7.87
C ASN A 41 -1.05 -11.34 -7.99
N ARG A 42 0.26 -11.18 -8.25
CA ARG A 42 0.89 -9.87 -8.38
C ARG A 42 0.19 -8.98 -9.40
N GLN A 43 -0.28 -9.56 -10.51
CA GLN A 43 -0.95 -8.83 -11.58
C GLN A 43 -2.25 -8.14 -11.11
N TRP A 44 -3.08 -8.82 -10.34
CA TRP A 44 -4.32 -8.24 -9.82
C TRP A 44 -4.08 -7.14 -8.80
N LYS A 45 -2.98 -7.22 -8.05
CA LYS A 45 -2.56 -6.13 -7.16
C LYS A 45 -2.16 -4.89 -7.95
N ILE A 46 -1.46 -5.07 -9.08
CA ILE A 46 -1.08 -3.98 -9.99
C ILE A 46 -2.32 -3.33 -10.58
N GLU A 47 -3.25 -4.13 -11.12
CA GLU A 47 -4.51 -3.64 -11.69
C GLU A 47 -5.33 -2.87 -10.63
N LEU A 48 -5.40 -3.37 -9.39
CA LEU A 48 -6.08 -2.68 -8.31
C LEU A 48 -5.42 -1.32 -7.97
N ILE A 49 -4.09 -1.28 -7.92
CA ILE A 49 -3.35 -0.02 -7.70
C ILE A 49 -3.63 0.93 -8.86
N GLU A 50 -3.49 0.48 -10.10
CA GLU A 50 -3.67 1.27 -11.32
C GLU A 50 -5.09 1.81 -11.47
N GLN A 51 -6.13 1.08 -11.04
CA GLN A 51 -7.51 1.59 -11.00
C GLN A 51 -7.66 2.84 -10.14
N SER A 52 -6.91 2.93 -9.05
CA SER A 52 -6.97 4.07 -8.11
C SER A 52 -5.86 5.11 -8.33
N ASN A 53 -4.73 4.69 -8.91
CA ASN A 53 -3.49 5.44 -8.95
C ASN A 53 -2.61 4.96 -10.13
N LEU A 54 -3.03 5.28 -11.36
CA LEU A 54 -2.32 4.96 -12.60
C LEU A 54 -0.85 5.42 -12.60
N CYS A 55 -0.55 6.52 -11.92
CA CYS A 55 0.79 7.11 -11.90
C CYS A 55 1.64 6.63 -10.71
N TRP A 56 1.15 5.68 -9.89
CA TRP A 56 1.87 5.16 -8.73
C TRP A 56 2.41 6.26 -7.80
N LYS A 57 1.62 7.33 -7.62
CA LYS A 57 1.95 8.46 -6.75
C LYS A 57 1.96 8.03 -5.29
N ASP A 58 2.79 8.71 -4.48
CA ASP A 58 2.82 8.49 -3.04
C ASP A 58 1.64 9.17 -2.35
N LEU A 59 0.61 8.40 -2.03
CA LEU A 59 -0.58 8.88 -1.31
C LEU A 59 -0.25 9.27 0.14
N TYR A 60 0.88 8.84 0.70
CA TYR A 60 1.28 9.23 2.04
C TYR A 60 1.64 10.72 2.12
N ALA A 61 2.20 11.27 1.03
CA ALA A 61 2.48 12.70 0.95
C ALA A 61 1.19 13.53 0.98
N ASP A 62 0.14 13.06 0.31
CA ASP A 62 -1.16 13.74 0.23
C ASP A 62 -1.93 13.68 1.56
N ILE A 63 -1.71 12.66 2.39
CA ILE A 63 -2.39 12.50 3.70
C ILE A 63 -1.80 13.43 4.78
N ILE A 64 -0.55 13.90 4.61
CA ILE A 64 0.15 14.74 5.60
C ILE A 64 0.01 16.24 5.30
N SER A 65 -0.53 16.62 4.13
CA SER A 65 -0.78 18.02 3.76
C SER A 65 -2.06 18.58 4.37
#